data_AF-A0A7D3XCW0-F1
#
_entry.id   AF-A0A7D3XCW0-F1
#
_cell.length_a   1.000
_cell.length_b   1.000
_cell.length_c   1.000
_cell.angle_alpha   90.00
_cell.angle_beta   90.00
_cell.angle_gamma   90.00
#
_symmetry.space_group_name_H-M   'P 1'
#
loop_
_entity.id
_entity.type
_entity.pdbx_description
1 polymer ?
#
loop_
_entity_poly.entity_id
_entity_poly.type
_entity_poly.pdbx_seq_one_letter_code
_entity_poly.pdbx_strand_id
1 'polypeptide(L)'
;MAGQPELRAMLEVRHPRPGHYEAELVLPQQPAFSFVADSLSFAHDTLRLARPGRAGETLALGHQGNFWRGTLTLDSVRYPLLLVRRGDPEPAVYRVRRDEVAGTTGPALLFSPADESLPGLGLAFFTTPGTALAAPSWADALARQGHTVLLLPPADTLTAPALANALALLRRTAGVDTARVGAWVSGRPAASLPLLLAENTASRPAFVVVQALPALPPATRAGWHTLAQHRRLLALYGASQPKADAAQARALLGRQQVRQGTEAALQTQVIDWLRAR
;
A
#
# COMPACT_ATOMS: atom_id res chain seq x y z
N MET A 1 -13.90 -26.32 25.08
CA MET A 1 -12.97 -25.56 24.22
C MET A 1 -13.75 -25.15 22.98
N ALA A 2 -13.98 -23.86 22.75
CA ALA A 2 -14.59 -23.40 21.52
C ALA A 2 -13.65 -23.73 20.36
N GLY A 3 -14.14 -24.47 19.35
CA GLY A 3 -13.36 -24.83 18.18
C GLY A 3 -12.83 -23.58 17.49
N GLN A 4 -11.55 -23.56 17.15
CA GLN A 4 -11.00 -22.50 16.30
C GLN A 4 -11.85 -22.44 15.02
N PRO A 5 -12.29 -21.26 14.58
CA PRO A 5 -13.11 -21.14 13.39
C PRO A 5 -12.34 -21.72 12.19
N GLU A 6 -12.99 -22.62 11.46
CA GLU A 6 -12.46 -23.16 10.22
C GLU A 6 -12.31 -22.01 9.21
N LEU A 7 -11.08 -21.80 8.73
CA LEU A 7 -10.75 -20.75 7.78
C LEU A 7 -10.70 -21.36 6.38
N ARG A 8 -11.54 -20.89 5.46
CA ARG A 8 -11.45 -21.30 4.05
C ARG A 8 -10.47 -20.39 3.33
N ALA A 9 -9.46 -20.99 2.73
CA ALA A 9 -8.46 -20.30 1.93
C ALA A 9 -8.34 -20.96 0.56
N MET A 10 -8.05 -20.15 -0.45
CA MET A 10 -7.71 -20.59 -1.80
C MET A 10 -6.32 -20.04 -2.12
N LEU A 11 -5.45 -20.90 -2.64
CA LEU A 11 -4.15 -20.51 -3.14
C LEU A 11 -4.14 -20.65 -4.66
N GLU A 12 -3.86 -19.54 -5.33
CA GLU A 12 -3.67 -19.51 -6.77
C GLU A 12 -2.19 -19.31 -7.06
N VAL A 13 -1.57 -20.27 -7.73
CA VAL A 13 -0.18 -20.15 -8.20
C VAL A 13 -0.22 -20.04 -9.72
N ARG A 14 0.43 -19.00 -10.23
CA ARG A 14 0.40 -18.61 -11.63
C ARG A 14 1.83 -18.59 -12.17
N HIS A 15 1.99 -18.92 -13.44
CA HIS A 15 3.28 -18.88 -14.16
C HIS A 15 3.15 -18.00 -15.41
N PRO A 16 3.02 -16.66 -15.24
CA PRO A 16 2.72 -15.76 -16.35
C PRO A 16 3.82 -15.69 -17.41
N ARG A 17 5.07 -16.03 -17.06
CA ARG A 17 6.20 -16.11 -18.00
C ARG A 17 7.29 -17.04 -17.44
N PRO A 18 8.16 -17.62 -18.30
CA PRO A 18 9.25 -18.48 -17.84
C PRO A 18 10.07 -17.85 -16.71
N GLY A 19 10.33 -18.63 -15.65
CA GLY A 19 11.07 -18.19 -14.47
C GLY A 19 10.35 -17.19 -13.54
N HIS A 20 9.10 -16.79 -13.82
CA HIS A 20 8.36 -15.87 -12.96
C HIS A 20 7.07 -16.51 -12.47
N TYR A 21 6.96 -16.66 -11.16
CA TYR A 21 5.77 -17.20 -10.52
C TYR A 21 5.12 -16.13 -9.66
N GLU A 22 3.80 -16.09 -9.68
CA GLU A 22 2.97 -15.24 -8.84
C GLU A 22 2.10 -16.16 -7.98
N ALA A 23 1.85 -15.77 -6.74
CA ALA A 23 0.97 -16.52 -5.85
C ALA A 23 0.02 -15.57 -5.14
N GLU A 24 -1.27 -15.89 -5.16
CA GLU A 24 -2.30 -15.15 -4.45
C GLU A 24 -3.01 -16.08 -3.45
N LEU A 25 -3.02 -15.67 -2.19
CA LEU A 25 -3.80 -16.30 -1.15
C LEU A 25 -5.10 -15.51 -0.98
N VAL A 26 -6.23 -16.17 -1.19
CA VAL A 26 -7.57 -15.60 -1.08
C VAL A 26 -8.30 -16.22 0.11
N LEU A 27 -8.77 -15.38 1.02
CA LEU A 27 -9.56 -15.74 2.20
C LEU A 27 -10.94 -15.07 2.09
N PRO A 28 -11.94 -15.72 1.48
CA PRO A 28 -13.22 -15.09 1.18
C PRO A 28 -13.94 -14.55 2.41
N GLN A 29 -13.84 -15.23 3.56
CA GLN A 29 -14.46 -14.78 4.81
C GLN A 29 -13.64 -13.71 5.54
N GLN A 30 -12.37 -13.53 5.19
CA GLN A 30 -11.50 -12.51 5.77
C GLN A 30 -10.64 -11.83 4.68
N PRO A 31 -11.25 -11.02 3.80
CA PRO A 31 -10.54 -10.42 2.66
C PRO A 31 -9.32 -9.59 3.07
N ALA A 32 -9.35 -8.98 4.26
CA ALA A 32 -8.24 -8.20 4.82
C ALA A 32 -6.94 -9.02 5.03
N PHE A 33 -7.03 -10.35 5.04
CA PHE A 33 -5.88 -11.26 5.13
C PHE A 33 -5.55 -11.94 3.80
N SER A 34 -6.30 -11.65 2.73
CA SER A 34 -5.92 -12.06 1.38
C SER A 34 -4.72 -11.23 0.94
N PHE A 35 -3.82 -11.82 0.15
CA PHE A 35 -2.67 -11.09 -0.39
C PHE A 35 -2.08 -11.78 -1.63
N VAL A 36 -1.55 -10.98 -2.54
CA VAL A 36 -0.59 -11.43 -3.56
C VAL A 36 0.80 -11.41 -2.93
N ALA A 37 1.50 -12.54 -2.95
CA ALA A 37 2.81 -12.69 -2.34
C ALA A 37 3.87 -11.85 -3.05
N ASP A 38 4.77 -11.22 -2.30
CA ASP A 38 5.93 -10.53 -2.87
C ASP A 38 7.12 -11.48 -3.13
N SER A 39 7.05 -12.68 -2.57
CA SER A 39 8.07 -13.71 -2.64
C SER A 39 7.41 -15.08 -2.62
N LEU A 40 7.85 -15.91 -3.55
CA LEU A 40 7.50 -17.32 -3.67
C LEU A 40 8.81 -18.10 -3.68
N SER A 41 8.92 -19.09 -2.81
CA SER A 41 10.01 -20.06 -2.91
C SER A 41 9.47 -21.47 -2.78
N PHE A 42 10.03 -22.38 -3.56
CA PHE A 42 9.75 -23.80 -3.47
C PHE A 42 11.08 -24.53 -3.31
N ALA A 43 11.29 -25.18 -2.16
CA ALA A 43 12.50 -25.92 -1.86
C ALA A 43 12.16 -27.08 -0.91
N HIS A 44 12.78 -28.24 -1.12
CA HIS A 44 12.58 -29.44 -0.30
C HIS A 44 11.09 -29.76 -0.10
N ASP A 45 10.34 -29.83 -1.21
CA ASP A 45 8.89 -30.08 -1.22
C ASP A 45 8.06 -29.10 -0.38
N THR A 46 8.63 -27.93 -0.07
CA THR A 46 7.98 -26.91 0.76
C THR A 46 7.80 -25.63 -0.04
N LEU A 47 6.55 -25.22 -0.20
CA LEU A 47 6.16 -23.92 -0.75
C LEU A 47 6.11 -22.89 0.38
N ARG A 48 6.77 -21.75 0.17
CA ARG A 48 6.75 -20.62 1.10
C ARG A 48 6.34 -19.34 0.40
N LEU A 49 5.37 -18.65 0.99
CA LEU A 49 4.94 -17.31 0.62
C LEU A 49 5.17 -16.36 1.79
N ALA A 50 5.55 -15.12 1.49
CA ALA A 50 5.48 -14.03 2.45
C ALA A 50 4.52 -12.95 1.96
N ARG A 51 3.75 -12.39 2.90
CA ARG A 51 2.90 -11.24 2.62
C ARG A 51 3.76 -10.00 2.39
N PRO A 52 3.47 -9.18 1.36
CA PRO A 52 4.21 -7.96 1.08
C PRO A 52 4.38 -7.06 2.30
N GLY A 53 5.63 -6.73 2.63
CA GLY A 53 5.94 -5.84 3.76
C GLY A 53 5.62 -6.40 5.16
N ARG A 54 5.23 -7.68 5.27
CA ARG A 54 4.86 -8.35 6.52
C ARG A 54 5.61 -9.67 6.66
N ALA A 55 6.90 -9.61 6.98
CA ALA A 55 7.78 -10.79 7.04
C ALA A 55 7.34 -11.89 8.04
N GLY A 56 6.54 -11.54 9.05
CA GLY A 56 5.97 -12.51 10.01
C GLY A 56 4.68 -13.20 9.51
N GLU A 57 4.07 -12.68 8.45
CA GLU A 57 2.85 -13.22 7.86
C GLU A 57 3.22 -14.09 6.66
N THR A 58 3.16 -15.41 6.86
CA THR A 58 3.72 -16.38 5.91
C THR A 58 2.79 -17.57 5.73
N LEU A 59 2.84 -18.15 4.53
CA LEU A 59 2.27 -19.45 4.24
C LEU A 59 3.41 -20.43 4.03
N ALA A 60 3.43 -21.54 4.76
CA ALA A 60 4.37 -22.63 4.56
C ALA A 60 3.61 -23.93 4.39
N LEU A 61 3.80 -24.59 3.24
CA LEU A 61 3.08 -25.81 2.87
C LEU A 61 4.06 -26.86 2.39
N GLY A 62 4.01 -28.05 3.00
CA GLY A 62 4.68 -29.24 2.49
C GLY A 62 3.79 -29.98 1.49
N HIS A 63 4.38 -30.45 0.40
CA HIS A 63 3.72 -31.32 -0.57
C HIS A 63 3.62 -32.75 0.01
N GLN A 64 2.41 -33.30 0.07
CA GLN A 64 2.13 -34.63 0.61
C GLN A 64 1.18 -35.38 -0.35
N GLY A 65 1.76 -36.14 -1.27
CA GLY A 65 0.99 -36.87 -2.29
C GLY A 65 0.28 -35.92 -3.26
N ASN A 66 -1.05 -35.85 -3.17
CA ASN A 66 -1.89 -34.98 -4.02
C ASN A 66 -2.34 -33.69 -3.31
N PHE A 67 -1.85 -33.46 -2.09
CA PHE A 67 -2.30 -32.35 -1.25
C PHE A 67 -1.11 -31.51 -0.80
N TRP A 68 -1.39 -30.26 -0.46
CA TRP A 68 -0.45 -29.42 0.26
C TRP A 68 -0.95 -29.24 1.68
N ARG A 69 -0.09 -29.48 2.66
CA ARG A 69 -0.42 -29.35 4.08
C ARG A 69 0.58 -28.46 4.77
N GLY A 70 0.11 -27.61 5.66
CA GLY A 70 1.02 -26.81 6.46
C GLY A 70 0.30 -25.78 7.28
N THR A 71 0.90 -24.60 7.38
CA THR A 71 0.48 -23.56 8.31
C THR A 71 0.46 -22.21 7.62
N LEU A 72 -0.64 -21.50 7.79
CA LEU A 72 -0.75 -20.08 7.52
C LEU A 72 -0.56 -19.33 8.84
N THR A 73 0.39 -18.39 8.87
CA THR A 73 0.60 -17.51 10.01
C THR A 73 0.13 -16.11 9.64
N LEU A 74 -0.88 -15.61 10.34
CA LEU A 74 -1.44 -14.26 10.17
C LEU A 74 -1.56 -13.61 11.55
N ASP A 75 -1.01 -12.40 11.72
CA ASP A 75 -1.01 -11.69 13.01
C ASP A 75 -0.58 -12.57 14.20
N SER A 76 0.47 -13.37 14.02
CA SER A 76 0.99 -14.35 14.99
C SER A 76 0.05 -15.53 15.34
N VAL A 77 -1.13 -15.62 14.73
CA VAL A 77 -2.03 -16.76 14.83
C VAL A 77 -1.66 -17.78 13.74
N ARG A 78 -1.59 -19.06 14.12
CA ARG A 78 -1.29 -20.17 13.22
C ARG A 78 -2.56 -20.95 12.89
N TYR A 79 -2.85 -21.06 11.60
CA TYR A 79 -3.96 -21.84 11.07
C TYR A 79 -3.41 -23.08 10.36
N PRO A 80 -3.77 -24.30 10.79
CA PRO A 80 -3.47 -25.48 10.00
C PRO A 80 -4.25 -25.42 8.69
N LEU A 81 -3.59 -25.73 7.58
CA LEU A 81 -4.17 -25.71 6.25
C LEU A 81 -3.99 -27.05 5.54
N LEU A 82 -5.01 -27.40 4.77
CA LEU A 82 -4.99 -28.43 3.76
C LEU A 82 -5.50 -27.82 2.45
N LEU A 83 -4.65 -27.80 1.43
CA LEU A 83 -5.04 -27.34 0.09
C LEU A 83 -5.18 -28.53 -0.85
N VAL A 84 -6.28 -28.51 -1.60
CA VAL A 84 -6.62 -29.48 -2.64
C VAL A 84 -6.63 -28.76 -3.97
N ARG A 85 -6.13 -29.39 -5.04
CA ARG A 85 -6.14 -28.81 -6.38
C ARG A 85 -7.58 -28.60 -6.87
N ARG A 86 -7.93 -27.37 -7.24
CA ARG A 86 -9.29 -26.96 -7.63
C ARG A 86 -9.52 -26.80 -9.15
N GLY A 87 -8.45 -26.59 -9.95
CA GLY A 87 -8.56 -26.35 -11.39
C GLY A 87 -7.49 -25.39 -11.88
N ASP A 88 -7.76 -24.73 -13.01
CA ASP A 88 -6.91 -23.66 -13.53
C ASP A 88 -7.02 -22.39 -12.65
N PRO A 89 -5.93 -21.63 -12.46
CA PRO A 89 -5.94 -20.43 -11.64
C PRO A 89 -6.72 -19.29 -12.32
N GLU A 90 -7.43 -18.48 -11.53
CA GLU A 90 -8.02 -17.23 -12.03
C GLU A 90 -6.90 -16.20 -12.31
N PRO A 91 -7.08 -15.23 -13.23
CA PRO A 91 -6.10 -14.16 -13.43
C PRO A 91 -5.92 -13.29 -12.17
N ALA A 92 -4.68 -12.87 -11.92
CA ALA A 92 -4.39 -11.91 -10.85
C ALA A 92 -5.13 -10.60 -11.07
N VAL A 93 -5.69 -10.01 -10.00
CA VAL A 93 -6.23 -8.65 -10.08
C VAL A 93 -5.08 -7.64 -10.20
N TYR A 94 -3.98 -7.87 -9.49
CA TYR A 94 -2.81 -7.02 -9.47
C TYR A 94 -1.55 -7.86 -9.13
N ARG A 95 -0.37 -7.27 -9.29
CA ARG A 95 0.95 -7.90 -9.06
C ARG A 95 1.75 -7.09 -8.06
N VAL A 96 2.70 -7.76 -7.39
CA VAL A 96 3.64 -7.12 -6.45
C VAL A 96 5.06 -7.39 -6.90
N ARG A 97 5.86 -6.32 -6.99
CA ARG A 97 7.29 -6.41 -7.33
C ARG A 97 8.13 -5.60 -6.37
N ARG A 98 9.38 -6.02 -6.18
CA ARG A 98 10.40 -5.20 -5.50
C ARG A 98 11.13 -4.37 -6.54
N ASP A 99 11.28 -3.08 -6.28
CA ASP A 99 12.05 -2.14 -7.10
C ASP A 99 12.94 -1.27 -6.20
N GLU A 100 14.06 -0.78 -6.74
CA GLU A 100 14.95 0.14 -6.04
C GLU A 100 14.60 1.60 -6.36
N VAL A 101 14.54 2.44 -5.34
CA VAL A 101 14.28 3.88 -5.49
C VAL A 101 15.46 4.66 -4.93
N ALA A 102 16.16 5.40 -5.79
CA ALA A 102 17.28 6.21 -5.34
C ALA A 102 16.83 7.25 -4.29
N GLY A 103 17.55 7.30 -3.17
CA GLY A 103 17.22 8.17 -2.03
C GLY A 103 16.39 7.48 -0.93
N THR A 104 16.08 6.18 -1.06
CA THR A 104 15.47 5.37 0.02
C THR A 104 16.44 4.31 0.54
N THR A 105 16.22 3.84 1.78
CA THR A 105 17.07 2.82 2.44
C THR A 105 16.43 1.43 2.35
N GLY A 106 16.49 0.83 1.17
CA GLY A 106 15.95 -0.51 0.90
C GLY A 106 14.92 -0.54 -0.23
N PRO A 107 14.43 -1.75 -0.57
CA PRO A 107 13.55 -1.95 -1.70
C PRO A 107 12.16 -1.37 -1.43
N ALA A 108 11.61 -0.71 -2.44
CA ALA A 108 10.20 -0.36 -2.50
C ALA A 108 9.37 -1.54 -3.03
N LEU A 109 8.09 -1.58 -2.68
CA LEU A 109 7.13 -2.55 -3.20
C LEU A 109 6.19 -1.85 -4.18
N LEU A 110 6.22 -2.26 -5.44
CA LEU A 110 5.32 -1.78 -6.49
C LEU A 110 4.13 -2.73 -6.61
N PHE A 111 2.95 -2.23 -6.29
CA PHE A 111 1.67 -2.88 -6.52
C PHE A 111 1.09 -2.30 -7.81
N SER A 112 0.95 -3.10 -8.86
CA SER A 112 0.42 -2.64 -10.16
C SER A 112 -0.71 -3.56 -10.65
N PRO A 113 -1.73 -3.02 -11.33
CA PRO A 113 -2.75 -3.84 -11.98
C PRO A 113 -2.13 -4.92 -12.87
N ALA A 114 -2.73 -6.10 -12.94
CA ALA A 114 -2.20 -7.17 -13.77
C ALA A 114 -2.43 -6.92 -15.28
N ASP A 115 -3.48 -6.14 -15.58
CA ASP A 115 -3.77 -5.57 -16.88
C ASP A 115 -3.31 -4.10 -16.90
N GLU A 116 -2.27 -3.82 -17.68
CA GLU A 116 -1.66 -2.51 -17.82
C GLU A 116 -2.17 -1.76 -19.07
N SER A 117 -3.20 -2.28 -19.75
CA SER A 117 -3.74 -1.71 -21.01
C SER A 117 -4.48 -0.39 -20.81
N LEU A 118 -5.05 -0.15 -19.63
CA LEU A 118 -5.77 1.07 -19.29
C LEU A 118 -4.92 1.95 -18.35
N PRO A 119 -4.62 3.20 -18.74
CA PRO A 119 -3.89 4.13 -17.87
C PRO A 119 -4.67 4.43 -16.57
N GLY A 120 -4.05 4.12 -15.44
CA GLY A 120 -4.59 4.29 -14.09
C GLY A 120 -3.82 5.31 -13.26
N LEU A 121 -4.30 5.55 -12.04
CA LEU A 121 -3.66 6.45 -11.08
C LEU A 121 -2.39 5.80 -10.50
N GLY A 122 -1.32 6.60 -10.36
CA GLY A 122 -0.09 6.22 -9.68
C GLY A 122 0.05 6.93 -8.33
N LEU A 123 0.48 6.22 -7.29
CA LEU A 123 0.64 6.76 -5.94
C LEU A 123 1.96 6.34 -5.31
N ALA A 124 2.81 7.33 -4.96
CA ALA A 124 4.00 7.09 -4.15
C ALA A 124 3.65 7.19 -2.66
N PHE A 125 3.76 6.10 -1.92
CA PHE A 125 3.37 6.02 -0.52
C PHE A 125 4.59 5.98 0.41
N PHE A 126 4.87 7.12 1.03
CA PHE A 126 5.95 7.34 1.99
C PHE A 126 5.44 7.06 3.41
N THR A 127 6.02 6.04 4.04
CA THR A 127 5.63 5.58 5.36
C THR A 127 6.66 5.94 6.41
N THR A 128 6.22 6.05 7.66
CA THR A 128 7.09 6.07 8.85
C THR A 128 7.07 4.69 9.51
N PRO A 129 8.03 4.38 10.41
CA PRO A 129 7.99 3.16 11.22
C PRO A 129 6.65 2.95 11.93
N GLY A 130 6.02 4.02 12.42
CA GLY A 130 4.71 3.96 13.09
C GLY A 130 3.51 3.67 12.18
N THR A 131 3.66 3.83 10.85
CA THR A 131 2.61 3.52 9.84
C THR A 131 2.95 2.33 8.96
N ALA A 132 4.18 1.82 9.04
CA ALA A 132 4.69 0.75 8.19
C ALA A 132 3.85 -0.52 8.24
N LEU A 133 3.32 -0.87 9.43
CA LEU A 133 2.47 -2.04 9.58
C LEU A 133 1.19 -1.90 8.76
N ALA A 134 0.46 -0.78 8.84
CA ALA A 134 -0.79 -0.64 8.10
C ALA A 134 -0.59 -0.40 6.59
N ALA A 135 0.56 0.08 6.15
CA ALA A 135 0.71 0.53 4.76
C ALA A 135 0.50 -0.56 3.67
N PRO A 136 0.91 -1.83 3.86
CA PRO A 136 0.57 -2.90 2.92
C PRO A 136 -0.92 -3.16 2.75
N SER A 137 -1.76 -3.01 3.80
CA SER A 137 -3.22 -3.21 3.66
C SER A 137 -3.83 -2.14 2.76
N TRP A 138 -3.36 -0.90 2.89
CA TRP A 138 -3.73 0.21 2.02
C TRP A 138 -3.29 0.00 0.58
N ALA A 139 -2.05 -0.44 0.37
CA ALA A 139 -1.53 -0.71 -0.96
C ALA A 139 -2.31 -1.84 -1.67
N ASP A 140 -2.61 -2.95 -0.96
CA ASP A 140 -3.47 -4.04 -1.46
C ASP A 140 -4.87 -3.52 -1.82
N ALA A 141 -5.53 -2.79 -0.91
CA ALA A 141 -6.88 -2.28 -1.15
C ALA A 141 -6.96 -1.36 -2.37
N LEU A 142 -5.97 -0.48 -2.55
CA LEU A 142 -5.88 0.42 -3.70
C LEU A 142 -5.54 -0.32 -5.00
N ALA A 143 -4.64 -1.30 -4.96
CA ALA A 143 -4.27 -2.09 -6.12
C ALA A 143 -5.43 -2.94 -6.65
N ARG A 144 -6.27 -3.49 -5.76
CA ARG A 144 -7.53 -4.16 -6.12
C ARG A 144 -8.54 -3.24 -6.82
N GLN A 145 -8.42 -1.92 -6.66
CA GLN A 145 -9.23 -0.92 -7.37
C GLN A 145 -8.59 -0.46 -8.70
N GLY A 146 -7.49 -1.08 -9.13
CA GLY A 146 -6.80 -0.73 -10.36
C GLY A 146 -5.85 0.46 -10.22
N HIS A 147 -5.41 0.81 -9.01
CA HIS A 147 -4.41 1.85 -8.79
C HIS A 147 -3.01 1.27 -8.66
N THR A 148 -2.02 1.93 -9.26
CA THR A 148 -0.60 1.57 -9.08
C THR A 148 -0.08 2.26 -7.83
N VAL A 149 0.40 1.49 -6.85
CA VAL A 149 0.94 2.00 -5.59
C VAL A 149 2.39 1.58 -5.44
N LEU A 150 3.29 2.57 -5.35
CA LEU A 150 4.68 2.36 -4.95
C LEU A 150 4.78 2.60 -3.45
N LEU A 151 4.88 1.52 -2.66
CA LEU A 151 5.07 1.56 -1.23
C LEU A 151 6.57 1.66 -0.91
N LEU A 152 7.00 2.79 -0.37
CA LEU A 152 8.40 3.04 -0.03
C LEU A 152 8.75 2.44 1.34
N PRO A 153 10.02 2.04 1.55
CA PRO A 153 10.46 1.56 2.86
C PRO A 153 10.25 2.66 3.93
N PRO A 154 9.97 2.27 5.17
CA PRO A 154 9.67 3.23 6.23
C PRO A 154 10.90 4.07 6.55
N ALA A 155 10.69 5.38 6.65
CA ALA A 155 11.73 6.34 7.00
C ALA A 155 11.19 7.44 7.92
N ASP A 156 12.03 7.94 8.83
CA ASP A 156 11.68 9.05 9.71
C ASP A 156 11.77 10.42 9.01
N THR A 157 12.33 10.46 7.80
CA THR A 157 12.51 11.68 7.02
C THR A 157 12.09 11.48 5.56
N LEU A 158 11.63 12.56 4.94
CA LEU A 158 11.35 12.63 3.50
C LEU A 158 12.35 13.60 2.87
N THR A 159 13.09 13.14 1.87
CA THR A 159 14.10 13.93 1.15
C THR A 159 13.59 14.29 -0.25
N ALA A 160 14.10 15.41 -0.81
CA ALA A 160 13.75 15.81 -2.17
C ALA A 160 14.11 14.74 -3.23
N PRO A 161 15.28 14.07 -3.18
CA PRO A 161 15.59 12.99 -4.11
C PRO A 161 14.63 11.80 -4.00
N ALA A 162 14.29 11.36 -2.78
CA ALA A 162 13.36 10.24 -2.58
C ALA A 162 11.99 10.55 -3.19
N LEU A 163 11.46 11.76 -2.96
CA LEU A 163 10.19 12.21 -3.52
C LEU A 163 10.25 12.26 -5.05
N ALA A 164 11.27 12.91 -5.61
CA ALA A 164 11.41 13.08 -7.04
C ALA A 164 11.57 11.74 -7.78
N ASN A 165 12.43 10.85 -7.27
CA ASN A 165 12.72 9.56 -7.90
C ASN A 165 11.54 8.60 -7.82
N ALA A 166 10.77 8.60 -6.72
CA ALA A 166 9.56 7.80 -6.60
C ALA A 166 8.48 8.25 -7.60
N LEU A 167 8.22 9.55 -7.70
CA LEU A 167 7.26 10.10 -8.66
C LEU A 167 7.72 9.87 -10.11
N ALA A 168 9.02 10.02 -10.37
CA ALA A 168 9.59 9.71 -11.66
C ALA A 168 9.44 8.22 -11.98
N LEU A 169 9.71 7.29 -11.04
CA LEU A 169 9.51 5.85 -11.25
C LEU A 169 8.06 5.54 -11.65
N LEU A 170 7.08 6.07 -10.93
CA LEU A 170 5.66 5.86 -11.26
C LEU A 170 5.28 6.36 -12.66
N ARG A 171 5.81 7.52 -13.09
CA ARG A 171 5.54 8.08 -14.42
C ARG A 171 6.09 7.23 -15.58
N ARG A 172 7.02 6.32 -15.32
CA ARG A 172 7.58 5.36 -16.30
C ARG A 172 7.05 3.94 -16.10
N THR A 173 6.22 3.71 -15.09
CA THR A 173 5.55 2.43 -14.87
C THR A 173 4.44 2.25 -15.90
N ALA A 174 4.40 1.10 -16.55
CA ALA A 174 3.33 0.74 -17.48
C ALA A 174 1.95 0.76 -16.78
N GLY A 175 0.91 1.15 -17.51
CA GLY A 175 -0.43 1.31 -16.96
C GLY A 175 -0.62 2.52 -16.04
N VAL A 176 0.37 3.41 -15.87
CA VAL A 176 0.20 4.66 -15.09
C VAL A 176 -0.03 5.86 -16.01
N ASP A 177 -1.11 6.59 -15.76
CA ASP A 177 -1.33 7.93 -16.31
C ASP A 177 -0.41 8.94 -15.61
N THR A 178 0.55 9.45 -16.38
CA THR A 178 1.56 10.41 -15.89
C THR A 178 0.98 11.71 -15.34
N ALA A 179 -0.23 12.11 -15.76
CA ALA A 179 -0.95 13.27 -15.26
C ALA A 179 -1.64 13.01 -13.91
N ARG A 180 -1.83 11.73 -13.54
CA ARG A 180 -2.51 11.27 -12.32
C ARG A 180 -1.55 10.57 -11.36
N VAL A 181 -0.33 11.10 -11.23
CA VAL A 181 0.66 10.62 -10.26
C VAL A 181 0.65 11.49 -9.01
N GLY A 182 0.35 10.90 -7.85
CA GLY A 182 0.29 11.58 -6.56
C GLY A 182 1.29 11.07 -5.52
N ALA A 183 1.32 11.74 -4.38
CA ALA A 183 2.11 11.34 -3.21
C ALA A 183 1.22 11.17 -1.98
N TRP A 184 1.42 10.09 -1.23
CA TRP A 184 0.88 9.88 0.10
C TRP A 184 2.01 9.94 1.11
N VAL A 185 1.97 10.88 2.06
CA VAL A 185 3.02 11.03 3.08
C VAL A 185 2.44 10.89 4.47
N SER A 186 3.02 10.01 5.28
CA SER A 186 2.59 9.76 6.66
C SER A 186 3.42 10.51 7.70
N GLY A 187 2.77 11.00 8.75
CA GLY A 187 3.40 11.46 9.99
C GLY A 187 4.24 12.73 9.88
N ARG A 188 5.28 12.81 10.72
CA ARG A 188 6.21 13.96 10.80
C ARG A 188 6.89 14.31 9.46
N PRO A 189 7.33 13.36 8.62
CA PRO A 189 7.88 13.68 7.30
C PRO A 189 6.96 14.54 6.41
N ALA A 190 5.64 14.49 6.61
CA ALA A 190 4.73 15.33 5.84
C ALA A 190 4.98 16.82 6.07
N ALA A 191 5.45 17.23 7.26
CA ALA A 191 5.61 18.65 7.61
C ALA A 191 6.55 19.43 6.68
N SER A 192 7.54 18.76 6.07
CA SER A 192 8.46 19.37 5.10
C SER A 192 7.92 19.42 3.66
N LEU A 193 6.77 18.78 3.39
CA LEU A 193 6.25 18.62 2.03
C LEU A 193 6.04 19.94 1.28
N PRO A 194 5.49 21.04 1.87
CA PRO A 194 5.37 22.31 1.16
C PRO A 194 6.72 22.87 0.70
N LEU A 195 7.77 22.72 1.51
CA LEU A 195 9.13 23.18 1.18
C LEU A 195 9.70 22.34 0.03
N LEU A 196 9.61 21.02 0.13
CA LEU A 196 10.09 20.10 -0.91
C LEU A 196 9.39 20.34 -2.27
N LEU A 197 8.10 20.66 -2.25
CA LEU A 197 7.33 20.98 -3.46
C LEU A 197 7.60 22.39 -4.00
N ALA A 198 8.03 23.32 -3.14
CA ALA A 198 8.47 24.65 -3.56
C ALA A 198 9.84 24.58 -4.26
N GLU A 199 10.76 23.78 -3.73
CA GLU A 199 12.12 23.60 -4.23
C GLU A 199 12.20 22.88 -5.57
N ASN A 200 11.26 21.96 -5.86
CA ASN A 200 11.29 21.16 -7.09
C ASN A 200 9.94 21.20 -7.84
N THR A 201 9.85 22.09 -8.83
CA THR A 201 8.65 22.23 -9.67
C THR A 201 8.47 21.09 -10.67
N ALA A 202 9.56 20.46 -11.13
CA ALA A 202 9.53 19.38 -12.12
C ALA A 202 9.00 18.05 -11.54
N SER A 203 9.10 17.86 -10.22
CA SER A 203 8.68 16.64 -9.53
C SER A 203 7.43 16.84 -8.67
N ARG A 204 6.51 17.74 -9.06
CA ARG A 204 5.28 17.96 -8.30
C ARG A 204 4.27 16.82 -8.52
N PRO A 205 3.67 16.27 -7.45
CA PRO A 205 2.56 15.34 -7.58
C PRO A 205 1.28 16.09 -8.01
N ALA A 206 0.42 15.42 -8.77
CA ALA A 206 -0.88 15.95 -9.21
C ALA A 206 -1.85 16.14 -8.03
N PHE A 207 -1.72 15.29 -7.00
CA PHE A 207 -2.51 15.32 -5.78
C PHE A 207 -1.68 14.82 -4.60
N VAL A 208 -2.09 15.16 -3.38
CA VAL A 208 -1.39 14.80 -2.15
C VAL A 208 -2.37 14.19 -1.16
N VAL A 209 -2.01 13.06 -0.59
CA VAL A 209 -2.63 12.49 0.61
C VAL A 209 -1.66 12.64 1.77
N VAL A 210 -2.15 13.06 2.92
CA VAL A 210 -1.35 13.18 4.13
C VAL A 210 -2.02 12.41 5.24
N GLN A 211 -1.33 11.45 5.83
CA GLN A 211 -1.86 10.69 6.95
C GLN A 211 -1.18 11.12 8.24
N ALA A 212 -1.94 11.32 9.32
CA ALA A 212 -1.37 11.65 10.63
C ALA A 212 -0.54 12.95 10.66
N LEU A 213 -0.97 13.99 9.93
CA LEU A 213 -0.24 15.26 9.92
C LEU A 213 -0.20 15.85 11.35
N PRO A 214 0.99 15.99 11.96
CA PRO A 214 1.10 16.53 13.32
C PRO A 214 0.78 18.02 13.34
N ALA A 215 0.64 18.57 14.55
CA ALA A 215 0.57 20.01 14.74
C ALA A 215 1.77 20.72 14.07
N LEU A 216 1.46 21.65 13.16
CA LEU A 216 2.47 22.32 12.34
C LEU A 216 2.99 23.60 13.01
N PRO A 217 4.32 23.84 12.98
CA PRO A 217 4.90 25.08 13.45
C PRO A 217 4.43 26.26 12.58
N PRO A 218 4.23 27.47 13.15
CA PRO A 218 3.70 28.63 12.43
C PRO A 218 4.41 28.93 11.11
N ALA A 219 5.74 28.79 11.06
CA ALA A 219 6.57 29.05 9.88
C ALA A 219 6.20 28.19 8.65
N THR A 220 5.60 27.01 8.85
CA THR A 220 5.24 26.10 7.74
C THR A 220 3.79 26.23 7.28
N ARG A 221 2.94 26.92 8.06
CA ARG A 221 1.48 26.98 7.81
C ARG A 221 1.12 27.67 6.50
N ALA A 222 1.85 28.72 6.11
CA ALA A 222 1.61 29.43 4.85
C ALA A 222 1.76 28.50 3.64
N GLY A 223 2.80 27.67 3.61
CA GLY A 223 3.02 26.70 2.54
C GLY A 223 1.88 25.66 2.45
N TRP A 224 1.40 25.18 3.59
CA TRP A 224 0.25 24.28 3.65
C TRP A 224 -1.06 24.92 3.20
N HIS A 225 -1.28 26.18 3.56
CA HIS A 225 -2.45 26.94 3.10
C HIS A 225 -2.43 27.08 1.57
N THR A 226 -1.27 27.42 1.00
CA THR A 226 -1.09 27.49 -0.46
C THR A 226 -1.36 26.13 -1.13
N LEU A 227 -0.84 25.03 -0.56
CA LEU A 227 -1.14 23.69 -1.05
C LEU A 227 -2.65 23.39 -0.98
N ALA A 228 -3.31 23.67 0.14
CA ALA A 228 -4.74 23.43 0.31
C ALA A 228 -5.60 24.23 -0.69
N GLN A 229 -5.19 25.47 -1.02
CA GLN A 229 -5.92 26.33 -1.97
C GLN A 229 -5.75 25.90 -3.43
N HIS A 230 -4.55 25.44 -3.80
CA HIS A 230 -4.18 25.21 -5.20
C HIS A 230 -4.17 23.73 -5.59
N ARG A 231 -4.36 22.80 -4.64
CA ARG A 231 -4.16 21.36 -4.87
C ARG A 231 -5.30 20.50 -4.34
N ARG A 232 -5.41 19.34 -4.99
CA ARG A 232 -6.18 18.18 -4.58
C ARG A 232 -5.46 17.54 -3.38
N LEU A 233 -5.69 18.09 -2.19
CA LEU A 233 -5.13 17.62 -0.93
C LEU A 233 -6.19 16.88 -0.11
N LEU A 234 -5.81 15.76 0.50
CA LEU A 234 -6.62 15.02 1.45
C LEU A 234 -5.78 14.68 2.69
N ALA A 235 -6.22 15.10 3.87
CA ALA A 235 -5.61 14.74 5.15
C ALA A 235 -6.44 13.65 5.86
N LEU A 236 -5.80 12.61 6.37
CA LEU A 236 -6.41 11.43 6.97
C LEU A 236 -5.96 11.28 8.42
N TYR A 237 -6.92 11.04 9.31
CA TYR A 237 -6.69 10.82 10.74
C TYR A 237 -7.37 9.53 11.19
N GLY A 238 -6.60 8.58 11.71
CA GLY A 238 -7.17 7.37 12.30
C GLY A 238 -7.96 7.67 13.59
N ALA A 239 -8.85 6.75 13.99
CA ALA A 239 -9.66 6.90 15.20
C ALA A 239 -8.82 7.03 16.49
N SER A 240 -7.62 6.43 16.52
CA SER A 240 -6.69 6.48 17.65
C SER A 240 -5.86 7.76 17.73
N GLN A 241 -5.92 8.63 16.72
CA GLN A 241 -5.11 9.85 16.69
C GLN A 241 -5.70 10.99 17.51
N PRO A 242 -4.86 11.90 18.02
CA PRO A 242 -5.34 13.04 18.80
C PRO A 242 -6.39 13.85 18.03
N LYS A 243 -7.58 14.01 18.61
CA LYS A 243 -8.65 14.84 18.01
C LYS A 243 -8.21 16.29 17.80
N ALA A 244 -7.29 16.78 18.62
CA ALA A 244 -6.72 18.12 18.51
C ALA A 244 -5.96 18.32 17.18
N ASP A 245 -5.17 17.34 16.75
CA ASP A 245 -4.41 17.43 15.49
C ASP A 245 -5.37 17.51 14.29
N ALA A 246 -6.39 16.65 14.27
CA ALA A 246 -7.42 16.67 13.23
C ALA A 246 -8.21 17.99 13.23
N ALA A 247 -8.50 18.58 14.39
CA ALA A 247 -9.17 19.87 14.49
C ALA A 247 -8.30 21.01 13.96
N GLN A 248 -7.01 21.04 14.30
CA GLN A 248 -6.06 22.02 13.78
C GLN A 248 -5.90 21.89 12.26
N ALA A 249 -5.79 20.68 11.73
CA ALA A 249 -5.73 20.46 10.29
C ALA A 249 -7.01 20.91 9.58
N ARG A 250 -8.20 20.72 10.17
CA ARG A 250 -9.45 21.26 9.59
C ARG A 250 -9.46 22.78 9.55
N ALA A 251 -8.89 23.44 10.57
CA ALA A 251 -8.77 24.90 10.60
C ALA A 251 -7.78 25.40 9.54
N LEU A 252 -6.70 24.65 9.28
CA LEU A 252 -5.65 25.03 8.34
C LEU A 252 -5.98 24.70 6.87
N LEU A 253 -6.51 23.51 6.61
CA LEU A 253 -6.71 22.95 5.26
C LEU A 253 -8.18 23.05 4.81
N GLY A 254 -9.11 23.28 5.73
CA GLY A 254 -10.55 23.27 5.49
C GLY A 254 -11.19 21.90 5.74
N ARG A 255 -12.45 21.92 6.22
CA ARG A 255 -13.18 20.72 6.66
C ARG A 255 -13.36 19.67 5.56
N GLN A 256 -13.55 20.12 4.31
CA GLN A 256 -13.73 19.26 3.13
C GLN A 256 -12.49 18.45 2.77
N GLN A 257 -11.30 18.85 3.23
CA GLN A 257 -10.02 18.20 2.92
C GLN A 257 -9.56 17.24 4.01
N VAL A 258 -10.25 17.17 5.15
CA VAL A 258 -9.84 16.30 6.27
C VAL A 258 -10.86 15.18 6.46
N ARG A 259 -10.38 13.94 6.62
CA ARG A 259 -11.19 12.78 7.00
C ARG A 259 -10.65 12.19 8.29
N GLN A 260 -11.58 11.69 9.12
CA GLN A 260 -11.24 11.03 10.37
C GLN A 260 -12.20 9.87 10.61
N GLY A 261 -11.66 8.70 10.98
CA GLY A 261 -12.50 7.53 11.19
C GLY A 261 -11.71 6.24 11.42
N THR A 262 -12.43 5.12 11.38
CA THR A 262 -11.82 3.79 11.35
C THR A 262 -11.08 3.58 10.03
N GLU A 263 -10.12 2.66 10.00
CA GLU A 263 -9.34 2.36 8.79
C GLU A 263 -10.26 1.96 7.62
N ALA A 264 -11.21 1.07 7.86
CA ALA A 264 -12.17 0.63 6.83
C ALA A 264 -12.99 1.80 6.25
N ALA A 265 -13.47 2.72 7.09
CA ALA A 265 -14.22 3.89 6.60
C ALA A 265 -13.33 4.86 5.82
N LEU A 266 -12.08 5.04 6.26
CA LEU A 266 -11.11 5.87 5.54
C LEU A 266 -10.73 5.23 4.21
N GLN A 267 -10.60 3.90 4.13
CA GLN A 267 -10.31 3.19 2.88
C GLN A 267 -11.34 3.48 1.81
N THR A 268 -12.63 3.31 2.12
CA THR A 268 -13.72 3.66 1.20
C THR A 268 -13.63 5.12 0.76
N GLN A 269 -13.48 6.05 1.71
CA GLN A 269 -13.45 7.49 1.42
C GLN A 269 -12.26 7.90 0.54
N VAL A 270 -11.10 7.28 0.74
CA VAL A 270 -9.91 7.54 -0.07
C VAL A 270 -10.06 6.99 -1.48
N ILE A 271 -10.56 5.76 -1.62
CA ILE A 271 -10.83 5.14 -2.93
C ILE A 271 -11.80 6.03 -3.73
N ASP A 272 -12.91 6.45 -3.12
CA ASP A 272 -13.88 7.32 -3.79
C ASP A 272 -13.28 8.67 -4.18
N TRP A 273 -12.45 9.25 -3.30
CA TRP A 273 -11.78 10.51 -3.57
C TRP A 273 -10.75 10.39 -4.71
N LEU A 274 -10.01 9.28 -4.79
CA LEU A 274 -9.03 9.00 -5.84
C LEU A 274 -9.70 8.72 -7.19
N ARG A 275 -10.85 8.03 -7.19
CA ARG A 275 -11.65 7.78 -8.41
C ARG A 275 -12.08 9.08 -9.10
N ALA A 276 -12.36 10.13 -8.32
CA ALA A 276 -12.74 11.44 -8.82
C ALA A 276 -11.57 12.29 -9.38
N ARG A 277 -10.34 11.77 -9.46
CA ARG A 277 -9.15 12.53 -9.86
C ARG A 277 -8.70 12.26 -11.26
#